data_AF-A0A8B8KLZ4-F1
#
_entry.id   AF-A0A8B8KLZ4-F1
#
_cell.length_a   1.000
_cell.length_b   1.000
_cell.length_c   1.000
_cell.angle_alpha   90.00
_cell.angle_beta   90.00
_cell.angle_gamma   90.00
#
_symmetry.space_group_name_H-M   'P 1'
#
loop_
_entity.id
_entity.type
_entity.pdbx_description
1 polymer ?
#
loop_
_entity_poly.entity_id
_entity_poly.type
_entity_poly.pdbx_seq_one_letter_code
_entity_poly.pdbx_strand_id
1 'polypeptide(L)' 'MGIIRSCFSFIAGTVFGVYLAQNYQVPNLRKVADTAVVEAKQVEEKYRKSKKKGGNDDNYD' A
#
# COMPACT_ATOMS: atom_id res chain seq x y z
N MET A 1 15.04 31.83 5.62
CA MET A 1 15.70 30.65 5.03
C MET A 1 15.11 29.41 5.69
N GLY A 2 14.66 28.36 5.02
CA GLY A 2 14.75 28.01 3.62
C GLY A 2 14.06 26.65 3.50
N ILE A 3 13.21 26.51 2.49
CA ILE A 3 12.51 25.27 2.12
C ILE A 3 13.48 24.07 2.09
N ILE A 4 14.74 24.34 1.73
CA ILE A 4 15.88 23.43 1.72
C ILE A 4 16.13 22.75 3.07
N ARG A 5 15.95 23.43 4.22
CA ARG A 5 16.18 22.84 5.55
C ARG A 5 15.10 21.84 5.96
N SER A 6 13.86 22.04 5.51
CA SER A 6 12.74 21.12 5.76
C SER A 6 12.78 19.92 4.80
N CYS A 7 13.06 20.18 3.52
CA CYS A 7 13.20 19.13 2.51
C CYS A 7 14.45 18.27 2.69
N PHE A 8 15.47 18.75 3.41
CA PHE A 8 16.68 17.97 3.67
C PHE A 8 16.36 16.63 4.33
N SER A 9 15.49 16.60 5.34
CA SER A 9 15.10 15.34 5.99
C SER A 9 14.35 14.39 5.06
N PHE A 10 13.54 14.95 4.14
CA PHE A 10 12.84 14.16 3.12
C PHE A 10 13.82 13.58 2.11
N ILE A 11 14.72 14.40 1.56
CA ILE A 11 15.73 13.99 0.58
C ILE A 11 16.72 13.00 1.22
N ALA A 12 17.21 13.28 2.42
CA ALA A 12 18.10 12.38 3.15
C ALA A 12 17.41 11.04 3.47
N GLY A 13 16.14 11.07 3.87
CA GLY A 13 15.33 9.87 4.05
C GLY A 13 15.14 9.08 2.76
N THR A 14 14.86 9.74 1.63
CA THR A 14 14.75 9.11 0.31
C THR A 14 16.08 8.48 -0.12
N VAL A 15 17.19 9.20 -0.01
CA VAL A 15 18.52 8.70 -0.39
C VAL A 15 18.92 7.52 0.49
N PHE A 16 18.68 7.60 1.81
CA PHE A 16 18.92 6.49 2.73
C PHE A 16 18.05 5.27 2.41
N GLY A 17 16.76 5.47 2.14
CA GLY A 17 15.86 4.37 1.74
C GLY A 17 16.27 3.70 0.43
N VAL A 18 16.67 4.50 -0.57
CA VAL A 18 17.21 4.00 -1.85
C VAL A 18 18.53 3.25 -1.62
N TYR A 19 19.40 3.76 -0.74
CA TYR A 19 20.64 3.07 -0.38
C TYR A 19 20.37 1.72 0.28
N LEU A 20 19.41 1.63 1.21
CA LEU A 20 19.00 0.35 1.81
C LEU A 20 18.46 -0.61 0.76
N ALA A 21 17.59 -0.14 -0.15
CA ALA A 21 16.99 -0.97 -1.19
C ALA A 21 18.01 -1.46 -2.23
N GLN A 22 19.08 -0.69 -2.48
CA GLN A 22 20.15 -1.10 -3.39
C GLN A 22 21.24 -1.93 -2.70
N ASN A 23 21.59 -1.62 -1.45
CA ASN A 23 22.69 -2.26 -0.71
C ASN A 23 22.27 -3.59 -0.05
N TYR A 24 21.00 -3.72 0.34
CA TYR A 24 20.42 -5.01 0.59
C TYR A 24 19.85 -5.55 -0.73
N GLN A 25 20.63 -6.35 -1.45
CA GLN A 25 20.04 -7.29 -2.41
C GLN A 25 19.18 -8.25 -1.60
N VAL A 26 17.91 -7.89 -1.35
CA VAL A 26 16.96 -8.76 -0.65
C VAL A 26 16.19 -9.54 -1.73
N PRO A 27 16.65 -10.75 -2.12
CA PRO A 27 15.88 -11.61 -3.02
C PRO A 27 14.48 -11.97 -2.45
N ASN A 28 14.22 -11.65 -1.18
CA ASN A 28 12.97 -11.92 -0.47
C ASN A 28 12.01 -10.73 -0.37
N LEU A 29 12.44 -9.46 -0.51
CA LEU A 29 11.52 -8.32 -0.38
C LEU A 29 10.55 -8.24 -1.56
N ARG A 30 11.02 -8.63 -2.75
CA ARG A 30 10.20 -8.76 -3.95
C ARG A 30 9.12 -9.84 -3.79
N LYS A 31 9.46 -10.96 -3.15
CA LYS A 31 8.51 -12.02 -2.80
C LYS A 31 7.48 -11.54 -1.76
N VAL A 32 7.94 -10.81 -0.74
CA VAL A 32 7.04 -10.22 0.28
C VAL A 32 6.11 -9.20 -0.37
N ALA A 33 6.61 -8.36 -1.28
CA ALA A 33 5.80 -7.40 -2.02
C ALA A 33 4.79 -8.08 -2.95
N ASP A 34 5.20 -9.10 -3.69
CA ASP A 34 4.30 -9.88 -4.55
C ASP A 34 3.21 -10.59 -3.72
N THR A 35 3.57 -11.21 -2.59
CA THR A 35 2.60 -11.82 -1.67
C THR A 35 1.67 -10.78 -1.09
N ALA A 36 2.17 -9.61 -0.65
CA ALA A 36 1.35 -8.54 -0.13
C ALA A 36 0.37 -7.98 -1.18
N VAL A 37 0.77 -7.90 -2.45
CA VAL A 37 -0.12 -7.49 -3.55
C VAL A 37 -1.20 -8.55 -3.79
N VAL A 38 -0.84 -9.84 -3.73
CA VAL A 38 -1.81 -10.94 -3.86
C VAL A 38 -2.79 -10.93 -2.69
N GLU A 39 -2.31 -10.78 -1.46
CA GLU A 39 -3.15 -10.69 -0.26
C GLU A 39 -4.04 -9.43 -0.30
N ALA A 40 -3.51 -8.29 -0.73
CA ALA A 40 -4.30 -7.07 -0.89
C ALA A 40 -5.42 -7.24 -1.91
N LYS A 41 -5.15 -7.92 -3.04
CA LYS A 41 -6.19 -8.28 -4.02
C LYS A 41 -7.23 -9.23 -3.43
N GLN A 42 -6.79 -10.24 -2.66
CA GLN A 42 -7.73 -11.15 -1.99
C GLN A 42 -8.61 -10.39 -0.98
N VAL A 43 -8.05 -9.46 -0.22
CA VAL A 43 -8.78 -8.61 0.71
C VAL A 43 -9.74 -7.68 -0.04
N GLU A 44 -9.29 -7.06 -1.14
CA GLU A 44 -10.11 -6.22 -2.00
C GLU A 44 -11.28 -7.02 -2.59
N GLU A 45 -11.05 -8.21 -3.14
CA GLU A 45 -12.10 -9.06 -3.70
C GLU A 45 -13.08 -9.55 -2.63
N LYS A 46 -12.57 -9.92 -1.45
CA LYS A 46 -13.38 -10.35 -0.29
C LYS A 46 -14.27 -9.20 0.21
N TYR A 47 -13.74 -7.97 0.28
CA TYR A 47 -14.52 -6.80 0.69
C TYR A 47 -15.43 -6.25 -0.41
N ARG A 48 -15.02 -6.32 -1.69
CA ARG A 48 -15.81 -5.85 -2.84
C ARG A 48 -17.09 -6.66 -3.05
N LYS A 49 -17.12 -7.93 -2.64
CA LYS A 49 -18.34 -8.76 -2.67
C LYS A 49 -19.31 -8.51 -1.49
N SER A 50 -18.86 -7.96 -0.37
CA SER A 50 -19.75 -7.69 0.77
C SER A 50 -20.61 -6.41 0.63
N LYS A 51 -20.45 -5.61 -0.43
CA LYS A 51 -21.25 -4.38 -0.66
C LYS A 51 -22.47 -4.57 -1.55
N LYS A 52 -23.11 -5.74 -1.54
CA LYS A 52 -24.44 -5.90 -2.15
C LYS A 52 -25.32 -6.93 -1.44
N LYS A 53 -25.64 -6.66 -0.17
CA LYS A 53 -26.84 -7.19 0.47
C LYS A 53 -27.33 -6.25 1.58
N GLY A 54 -27.71 -5.04 1.18
CA GLY A 54 -28.42 -4.10 2.04
C GLY A 54 -29.43 -3.34 1.19
N GLY A 55 -30.72 -3.57 1.43
CA GLY A 55 -31.84 -2.85 0.81
C GLY A 55 -32.53 -3.58 -0.34
N ASN A 56 -32.93 -4.83 -0.14
CA ASN A 56 -34.12 -5.36 -0.81
C ASN A 56 -35.07 -5.82 0.30
N ASP A 57 -35.75 -4.83 0.89
CA ASP A 57 -36.91 -4.94 1.76
C ASP A 57 -37.72 -3.72 1.31
N ASP A 58 -38.74 -3.92 0.47
CA ASP A 58 -40.12 -4.24 0.82
C ASP A 58 -41.04 -3.02 0.52
N ASN A 59 -41.25 -2.77 -0.78
CA ASN A 59 -42.44 -2.04 -1.23
C ASN A 59 -43.63 -3.01 -1.15
N TYR A 60 -44.50 -2.80 -0.16
CA TYR A 60 -45.86 -3.33 -0.12
C TYR A 60 -46.80 -2.11 -0.12
N ASP A 61 -47.48 -1.90 -1.26
CA ASP A 61 -48.70 -1.08 -1.39
C ASP A 61 -49.89 -2.04 -1.50
#